data_AF-A0A535ERX1-F1
#
_entry.id   AF-A0A535ERX1-F1
#
_cell.length_a   1.000
_cell.length_b   1.000
_cell.length_c   1.000
_cell.angle_alpha   90.00
_cell.angle_beta   90.00
_cell.angle_gamma   90.00
#
_symmetry.space_group_name_H-M   'P 1'
#
loop_
_entity.id
_entity.type
_entity.pdbx_description
1 polymer ?
#
loop_
_entity_poly.entity_id
_entity_poly.type
_entity_poly.pdbx_seq_one_letter_code
_entity_poly.pdbx_strand_id
1 'polypeptide(L)' 'MSRSSKKGPFINDSLKAKIDKMNQTRDKKVIRTWARASVIYPDMVGHTIAVHDGRKHVPVFISE' A
#
# COMPACT_ATOMS: atom_id res chain seq x y z
N MET A 1 -8.61 -0.15 -13.98
CA MET A 1 -9.79 -0.87 -13.43
C MET A 1 -10.62 0.11 -12.64
N SER A 2 -11.76 0.56 -13.17
CA SER A 2 -12.67 1.44 -12.46
C SER A 2 -13.56 0.64 -11.52
N ARG A 3 -13.46 0.88 -10.21
CA ARG A 3 -14.45 0.38 -9.24
C ARG A 3 -15.68 1.29 -9.24
N SER A 4 -16.84 0.75 -8.88
CA SER A 4 -18.05 1.54 -8.70
C SER A 4 -17.86 2.59 -7.61
N SER A 5 -18.24 3.85 -7.89
CA SER A 5 -18.13 4.99 -6.97
C SER A 5 -18.85 4.78 -5.64
N LYS A 6 -19.90 3.94 -5.62
CA LYS A 6 -20.65 3.61 -4.39
C LYS A 6 -19.86 2.74 -3.40
N LYS A 7 -18.84 2.00 -3.85
CA LYS A 7 -18.11 1.01 -3.03
C LYS A 7 -16.83 1.57 -2.39
N GLY A 8 -16.49 2.83 -2.67
CA GLY A 8 -15.29 3.49 -2.17
C GLY A 8 -13.98 2.93 -2.72
N PRO A 9 -12.85 3.59 -2.38
CA PRO A 9 -11.51 3.08 -2.66
C PRO A 9 -11.29 1.74 -1.96
N PHE A 10 -10.48 0.89 -2.57
CA PHE A 10 -10.18 -0.44 -2.05
C PHE A 10 -8.74 -0.52 -1.59
N ILE A 11 -8.55 -1.15 -0.44
CA ILE A 11 -7.26 -1.57 0.05
C ILE A 11 -7.37 -3.02 0.49
N ASN A 12 -6.33 -3.80 0.24
CA ASN A 12 -6.26 -5.15 0.77
C ASN A 12 -6.02 -5.12 2.28
N ASP A 13 -6.79 -5.90 3.04
CA ASP A 13 -6.74 -5.91 4.51
C ASP A 13 -5.34 -6.23 5.05
N SER A 14 -4.60 -7.13 4.39
CA SER A 14 -3.22 -7.46 4.79
C SER A 14 -2.23 -6.32 4.55
N LEU A 15 -2.48 -5.47 3.55
CA LEU A 15 -1.67 -4.28 3.29
C LEU A 15 -2.00 -3.21 4.33
N LYS A 16 -3.29 -2.97 4.57
CA LYS A 16 -3.79 -2.01 5.56
C LYS A 16 -3.24 -2.32 6.96
N ALA A 17 -3.37 -3.55 7.44
CA ALA A 17 -2.88 -3.96 8.76
C ALA A 17 -1.36 -3.75 8.95
N LYS A 18 -0.56 -3.92 7.88
CA LYS A 18 0.89 -3.67 7.94
C LYS A 18 1.20 -2.18 8.06
N ILE A 19 0.48 -1.34 7.33
CA ILE A 19 0.65 0.11 7.37
C ILE A 19 0.21 0.65 8.72
N ASP A 20 -0.94 0.23 9.23
CA ASP A 20 -1.46 0.64 10.54
C ASP A 20 -0.44 0.29 11.64
N LYS A 21 0.14 -0.91 11.59
CA LYS A 21 1.19 -1.33 12.53
C LYS A 21 2.46 -0.48 12.40
N MET A 22 2.91 -0.18 11.18
CA MET A 22 4.11 0.64 10.96
C MET A 22 3.89 2.10 11.38
N ASN A 23 2.69 2.63 11.20
CA ASN A 23 2.33 3.97 11.68
C ASN A 23 2.34 4.04 13.21
N GLN A 24 1.87 2.98 13.89
CA GLN A 24 1.95 2.88 15.35
C GLN A 24 3.40 2.79 15.85
N THR A 25 4.26 2.00 15.20
CA THR A 25 5.66 1.85 15.62
C THR A 25 6.60 2.93 15.08
N ARG A 26 6.11 3.81 14.19
CA ARG A 26 6.90 4.82 13.44
C ARG A 26 8.08 4.21 12.67
N ASP A 27 7.97 2.94 12.28
CA ASP A 27 8.99 2.23 11.52
C ASP A 27 8.83 2.49 10.01
N LYS A 28 9.92 2.87 9.34
CA LYS A 28 9.95 3.09 7.88
C LYS A 28 10.61 1.92 7.13
N LYS A 29 10.07 0.71 7.34
CA LYS A 29 10.56 -0.50 6.67
C LYS A 29 9.87 -0.70 5.32
N VAL A 30 10.58 -1.32 4.37
CA VAL A 30 10.02 -1.62 3.05
C VAL A 30 8.93 -2.70 3.16
N ILE A 31 7.72 -2.40 2.72
CA ILE A 31 6.59 -3.35 2.72
C ILE A 31 6.53 -4.06 1.37
N ARG A 32 6.68 -5.38 1.35
CA ARG A 32 6.42 -6.20 0.14
C ARG A 32 4.93 -6.46 -0.01
N THR A 33 4.39 -6.20 -1.19
CA THR A 33 2.98 -6.44 -1.52
C THR A 33 2.79 -7.06 -2.90
N TRP A 34 1.87 -8.03 -2.96
CA TRP A 34 1.30 -8.55 -4.21
C TRP A 34 -0.04 -7.87 -4.55
N ALA A 35 -0.60 -7.10 -3.62
CA ALA A 35 -1.92 -6.49 -3.74
C ALA A 35 -1.88 -5.19 -4.56
N ARG A 36 -1.45 -5.27 -5.82
CA ARG A 36 -1.35 -4.15 -6.78
C ARG A 36 -2.68 -3.48 -7.14
N ALA A 37 -3.81 -4.05 -6.72
CA ALA A 37 -5.14 -3.49 -6.92
C ALA A 37 -5.56 -2.50 -5.81
N SER A 38 -4.73 -2.34 -4.77
CA SER A 38 -5.01 -1.41 -3.67
C SER A 38 -4.77 0.04 -4.09
N VAL A 39 -5.63 0.93 -3.63
CA VAL A 39 -5.51 2.38 -3.79
C VAL A 39 -4.58 2.92 -2.70
N ILE A 40 -3.85 4.00 -3.02
CA ILE A 40 -3.02 4.71 -2.04
C ILE A 40 -3.92 5.49 -1.09
N TYR A 41 -3.77 5.25 0.22
CA TYR A 41 -4.44 6.00 1.28
C TYR A 41 -3.48 7.04 1.87
N PRO A 42 -3.99 8.14 2.48
CA PRO A 42 -3.15 9.15 3.13
C PRO A 42 -2.20 8.55 4.17
N ASP A 43 -2.63 7.51 4.88
CA ASP A 43 -1.83 6.81 5.90
C ASP A 43 -0.59 6.08 5.32
N MET A 44 -0.48 5.96 4.00
CA MET A 44 0.65 5.37 3.30
C MET A 44 1.75 6.38 2.94
N VAL A 45 1.50 7.69 3.08
CA VAL A 45 2.47 8.72 2.71
C VAL A 45 3.73 8.59 3.57
N GLY A 46 4.89 8.62 2.92
CA GLY A 46 6.20 8.45 3.57
C GLY A 46 6.64 6.98 3.76
N HIS A 47 5.84 6.01 3.32
CA HIS A 47 6.22 4.59 3.28
C HIS A 47 6.83 4.19 1.94
N THR A 48 7.73 3.21 1.97
CA THR A 48 8.24 2.54 0.77
C THR A 48 7.56 1.19 0.60
N ILE A 49 6.80 1.04 -0.48
CA ILE A 49 6.07 -0.19 -0.79
C ILE A 49 6.71 -0.85 -2.00
N ALA A 50 7.23 -2.07 -1.81
CA ALA A 50 7.73 -2.90 -2.89
C ALA A 50 6.58 -3.68 -3.52
N VAL A 51 6.13 -3.25 -4.70
CA VAL A 51 4.97 -3.78 -5.43
C VAL A 51 5.42 -4.84 -6.42
N HIS A 52 4.77 -6.01 -6.43
CA HIS A 52 5.06 -7.07 -7.38
C HIS A 52 4.54 -6.75 -8.79
N ASP A 53 5.44 -6.71 -9.78
CA ASP A 53 5.11 -6.43 -11.19
C ASP A 53 4.78 -7.70 -12.02
N GLY A 54 5.03 -8.89 -11.46
CA GLY A 54 4.92 -10.18 -12.16
C GLY A 54 6.25 -10.94 -12.22
N ARG A 55 7.39 -10.25 -12.04
CA ARG A 55 8.74 -10.83 -12.02
C ARG A 55 9.51 -10.47 -10.76
N LYS A 56 9.40 -9.23 -10.30
CA LYS A 56 10.12 -8.70 -9.13
C LYS A 56 9.25 -7.75 -8.31
N HIS A 57 9.69 -7.48 -7.09
CA HIS A 57 9.10 -6.41 -6.29
C HIS A 57 9.83 -5.11 -6.58
N VAL A 58 9.11 -4.14 -7.15
CA VAL A 58 9.64 -2.82 -7.48
C VAL A 58 9.37 -1.88 -6.29
N PRO A 59 10.40 -1.31 -5.64
CA PRO A 59 10.22 -0.37 -4.54
C PRO A 59 9.66 0.95 -5.08
N VAL A 60 8.53 1.38 -4.53
CA VAL A 60 7.88 2.66 -4.82
C VAL A 60 7.78 3.44 -3.52
N PHE A 61 8.35 4.64 -3.51
CA PHE A 61 8.20 5.58 -2.42
C PHE A 61 6.94 6.42 -2.65
N ILE A 62 6.10 6.55 -1.62
CA ILE A 62 4.83 7.28 -1.71
C ILE A 62 5.03 8.69 -1.15
N SER A 63 4.94 9.69 -2.03
CA SER A 63 4.83 11.11 -1.70
C SER A 63 3.37 11.56 -1.78
N GLU A 64 3.09 12.72 -1.19
CA GLU A 64 1.82 13.45 -1.35
C GLU A 64 1.68 14.04 -2.75
#